data_AF-A0A5J4WXN1-F1
#
_entry.id   AF-A0A5J4WXN1-F1
#
_cell.length_a   1.000
_cell.length_b   1.000
_cell.length_c   1.000
_cell.angle_alpha   90.00
_cell.angle_beta   90.00
_cell.angle_gamma   90.00
#
_symmetry.space_group_name_H-M   'P 1'
#
loop_
_entity.id
_entity.type
_entity.pdbx_description
1 polymer ?
#
loop_
_entity_poly.entity_id
_entity_poly.type
_entity_poly.pdbx_seq_one_letter_code
_entity_poly.pdbx_strand_id
1 'polypeptide(L)'
;MKAFQHTANFFFVYYQSSIQPALKTLQFAIDQCYILFEQSCSITLSSMIMKNLFSRFLDFEAKFGDSKHDYHVKILLSRYAQTEVEDQKKRCEEMGIKYEEEEEDKSYDEQDEQ
;
A
#
# COMPACT_ATOMS: atom_id res chain seq x y z
N MET A 1 -27.80 43.83 -10.35
CA MET A 1 -26.55 43.12 -9.98
C MET A 1 -26.55 42.46 -8.57
N LYS A 2 -27.54 42.67 -7.69
CA LYS A 2 -27.57 42.02 -6.34
C LYS A 2 -28.14 40.59 -6.30
N ALA A 3 -28.91 40.18 -7.30
CA ALA A 3 -29.54 38.84 -7.34
C ALA A 3 -28.55 37.70 -7.69
N PHE A 4 -27.50 37.99 -8.46
CA PHE A 4 -26.52 36.99 -8.91
C PHE A 4 -25.51 36.59 -7.81
N GLN A 5 -25.31 37.48 -6.83
CA GLN A 5 -24.41 37.24 -5.69
C GLN A 5 -25.07 36.35 -4.63
N HIS A 6 -26.39 36.43 -4.48
CA HIS A 6 -27.14 35.61 -3.53
C HIS A 6 -27.26 34.15 -3.95
N THR A 7 -27.40 33.88 -5.26
CA THR A 7 -27.44 32.51 -5.79
C THR A 7 -26.09 31.82 -5.70
N ALA A 8 -24.98 32.53 -5.96
CA ALA A 8 -23.63 32.01 -5.79
C ALA A 8 -23.30 31.67 -4.31
N ASN A 9 -23.68 32.53 -3.37
CA ASN A 9 -23.52 32.27 -1.94
C ASN A 9 -24.38 31.10 -1.44
N PHE A 10 -25.60 30.92 -1.96
CA PHE A 10 -26.46 29.81 -1.57
C PHE A 10 -25.95 28.47 -2.11
N PHE A 11 -25.50 28.44 -3.37
CA PHE A 11 -24.90 27.24 -3.96
C PHE A 11 -23.59 26.85 -3.27
N PHE A 12 -22.76 27.83 -2.91
CA PHE A 12 -21.50 27.62 -2.20
C PHE A 12 -21.72 27.05 -0.79
N VAL A 13 -22.69 27.56 -0.02
CA VAL A 13 -23.02 27.06 1.32
C VAL A 13 -23.59 25.63 1.29
N TYR A 14 -24.40 25.29 0.28
CA TYR A 14 -24.92 23.93 0.11
C TYR A 14 -23.85 22.92 -0.35
N TYR A 15 -22.95 23.33 -1.23
CA TYR A 15 -21.80 22.50 -1.64
C TYR A 15 -20.86 22.26 -0.47
N GLN A 16 -20.53 23.31 0.29
CA GLN A 16 -19.57 23.22 1.38
C GLN A 16 -20.09 22.40 2.57
N SER A 17 -21.40 22.43 2.86
CA SER A 17 -22.01 21.69 3.98
C SER A 17 -22.16 20.18 3.74
N SER A 18 -22.29 19.75 2.49
CA SER A 18 -22.45 18.34 2.11
C SER A 18 -21.13 17.65 1.72
N ILE A 19 -20.18 18.41 1.15
CA ILE A 19 -18.88 17.88 0.74
C ILE A 19 -17.95 17.66 1.94
N GLN A 20 -17.96 18.56 2.94
CA GLN A 20 -17.07 18.43 4.09
C GLN A 20 -17.31 17.15 4.91
N PRO A 21 -18.55 16.73 5.22
CA PRO A 21 -18.79 15.44 5.86
C PRO A 21 -18.30 14.26 5.02
N ALA A 22 -18.58 14.25 3.71
CA ALA A 22 -18.14 13.19 2.82
C ALA A 22 -16.61 13.08 2.75
N LEU A 23 -15.91 14.22 2.70
CA LEU A 23 -14.45 14.28 2.69
C LEU A 23 -13.85 13.73 4.00
N LYS A 24 -14.46 14.07 5.15
CA LYS A 24 -14.04 13.54 6.46
C LYS A 24 -14.28 12.04 6.56
N THR A 25 -15.41 11.54 6.07
CA THR A 25 -15.70 10.10 6.05
C THR A 25 -14.72 9.34 5.14
N LEU A 26 -14.37 9.92 3.98
CA LEU A 26 -13.37 9.34 3.09
C LEU A 26 -11.99 9.30 3.75
N GLN A 27 -11.55 10.40 4.37
CA GLN A 27 -10.28 10.44 5.08
C GLN A 27 -10.24 9.40 6.21
N PHE A 28 -11.32 9.30 6.98
CA PHE A 28 -11.42 8.28 8.03
C PHE A 28 -11.31 6.85 7.47
N ALA A 29 -11.96 6.56 6.34
CA ALA A 29 -11.84 5.25 5.69
C ALA A 29 -10.41 4.95 5.23
N ILE A 30 -9.73 5.95 4.66
CA ILE A 30 -8.32 5.86 4.26
C ILE A 30 -7.43 5.56 5.48
N ASP A 31 -7.61 6.29 6.58
CA ASP A 31 -6.87 6.08 7.82
C ASP A 31 -7.09 4.66 8.38
N GLN A 32 -8.31 4.12 8.31
CA GLN A 32 -8.60 2.74 8.72
C GLN A 32 -7.90 1.71 7.83
N CYS A 33 -7.82 1.94 6.51
CA CYS A 33 -7.09 1.06 5.60
C CYS A 33 -5.60 0.99 5.96
N TYR A 34 -4.97 2.12 6.31
CA TYR A 34 -3.59 2.16 6.79
C TYR A 34 -3.37 1.31 8.04
N ILE A 35 -4.22 1.51 9.06
CA ILE A 35 -4.12 0.77 10.33
C ILE A 35 -4.28 -0.73 10.10
N LEU A 36 -5.27 -1.15 9.30
CA LEU A 36 -5.51 -2.56 9.01
C LEU A 36 -4.34 -3.20 8.26
N PHE A 37 -3.69 -2.46 7.36
CA PHE A 37 -2.52 -2.94 6.64
C PHE A 37 -1.32 -3.14 7.58
N GLU A 38 -1.02 -2.17 8.45
CA GLU A 38 0.05 -2.29 9.44
C GLU A 38 -0.18 -3.48 10.39
N GLN A 39 -1.42 -3.65 10.86
CA GLN A 39 -1.79 -4.79 11.69
C GLN A 39 -1.61 -6.11 10.96
N SER A 40 -1.98 -6.16 9.68
CA SER A 40 -1.81 -7.35 8.84
C SER A 40 -0.33 -7.72 8.64
N CYS A 41 0.56 -6.73 8.56
CA CYS A 41 2.01 -6.94 8.49
C CYS A 41 2.60 -7.57 9.76
N SER A 42 1.90 -7.47 10.90
CA SER A 42 2.34 -8.06 12.17
C SER A 42 1.86 -9.51 12.37
N ILE A 43 1.09 -10.05 11.42
CA ILE A 43 0.55 -11.41 11.47
C ILE A 43 1.38 -12.31 10.55
N THR A 44 1.64 -13.55 10.97
CA THR A 44 2.28 -14.56 10.12
C THR A 44 1.30 -15.04 9.06
N LEU A 45 1.38 -14.45 7.86
CA LEU A 45 0.65 -14.86 6.66
C LEU A 45 1.57 -15.64 5.72
N SER A 46 0.98 -16.43 4.82
CA SER A 46 1.78 -17.08 3.76
C SER A 46 2.34 -16.03 2.79
N SER A 47 3.54 -16.30 2.24
CA SER A 47 4.21 -15.40 1.29
C SER A 47 3.28 -14.96 0.14
N MET A 48 2.46 -15.87 -0.40
CA MET A 48 1.49 -15.54 -1.45
C MET A 48 0.44 -14.52 -1.01
N ILE A 49 -0.13 -14.69 0.20
CA ILE A 49 -1.13 -13.78 0.73
C ILE A 49 -0.48 -12.42 1.02
N MET A 50 0.71 -12.42 1.61
CA MET A 50 1.42 -11.19 1.94
C MET A 50 1.79 -10.39 0.69
N LYS A 51 2.32 -11.05 -0.36
CA LYS A 51 2.61 -10.41 -1.65
C LYS A 51 1.36 -9.79 -2.29
N ASN A 52 0.22 -10.50 -2.24
CA ASN A 52 -1.05 -9.97 -2.74
C ASN A 52 -1.52 -8.75 -1.93
N LEU A 53 -1.39 -8.81 -0.60
CA LEU A 53 -1.73 -7.70 0.30
C LEU A 53 -0.88 -6.46 -0.03
N PHE A 54 0.45 -6.61 -0.13
CA PHE A 54 1.35 -5.52 -0.50
C PHE A 54 1.01 -4.95 -1.89
N SER A 55 0.76 -5.80 -2.89
CA SER A 55 0.39 -5.35 -4.24
C SER A 55 -0.90 -4.50 -4.22
N ARG A 56 -1.94 -4.97 -3.53
CA ARG A 56 -3.20 -4.22 -3.41
C ARG A 56 -3.03 -2.92 -2.64
N PHE A 57 -2.15 -2.92 -1.66
CA PHE A 57 -1.90 -1.74 -0.86
C PHE A 57 -1.09 -0.69 -1.64
N LEU A 58 -0.15 -1.10 -2.48
CA LEU A 58 0.53 -0.19 -3.43
C LEU A 58 -0.46 0.43 -4.43
N ASP A 59 -1.41 -0.35 -4.96
CA ASP A 59 -2.48 0.19 -5.83
C ASP A 59 -3.39 1.19 -5.09
N PHE A 60 -3.60 0.98 -3.79
CA PHE A 60 -4.34 1.89 -2.93
C PHE A 60 -3.54 3.19 -2.70
N GLU A 61 -2.24 3.10 -2.40
CA GLU A 61 -1.36 4.27 -2.26
C GLU A 61 -1.31 5.12 -3.53
N ALA A 62 -1.25 4.49 -4.71
CA ALA A 62 -1.24 5.21 -5.97
C ALA A 62 -2.50 6.07 -6.19
N LYS A 63 -3.62 5.74 -5.53
CA LYS A 63 -4.92 6.42 -5.69
C LYS A 63 -5.23 7.38 -4.55
N PHE A 64 -4.83 7.05 -3.33
CA PHE A 64 -5.25 7.75 -2.11
C PHE A 64 -4.09 8.23 -1.23
N GLY A 65 -2.87 7.77 -1.51
CA GLY A 65 -1.69 8.04 -0.70
C GLY A 65 -0.98 9.35 -1.01
N ASP A 66 -0.19 9.79 -0.03
CA ASP A 66 0.85 10.81 -0.22
C ASP A 66 2.18 10.11 -0.52
N SER A 67 3.04 10.77 -1.30
CA SER A 67 4.41 10.37 -1.66
C SER A 67 5.24 9.78 -0.50
N LYS A 68 4.96 10.17 0.75
CA LYS A 68 5.63 9.65 1.95
C LYS A 68 5.19 8.24 2.34
N HIS A 69 3.92 7.88 2.12
CA HIS A 69 3.41 6.55 2.49
C HIS A 69 3.80 5.47 1.47
N ASP A 70 3.87 5.79 0.17
CA ASP A 70 4.41 4.86 -0.84
C ASP A 70 5.82 4.38 -0.47
N TYR A 71 6.70 5.29 -0.03
CA TYR A 71 8.04 4.94 0.43
C TYR A 71 8.01 4.04 1.69
N HIS A 72 7.11 4.31 2.63
CA HIS A 72 6.97 3.50 3.84
C HIS A 72 6.52 2.06 3.53
N VAL A 73 5.56 1.89 2.63
CA VAL A 73 5.05 0.57 2.21
C VAL A 73 6.15 -0.24 1.52
N LYS A 74 6.97 0.39 0.67
CA LYS A 74 8.14 -0.25 0.04
C LYS A 74 9.19 -0.71 1.07
N ILE A 75 9.41 0.07 2.12
CA ILE A 75 10.29 -0.35 3.24
C ILE A 75 9.70 -1.58 3.94
N LEU A 76 8.41 -1.58 4.25
CA LEU A 76 7.76 -2.72 4.91
C LEU A 76 7.85 -3.99 4.06
N LEU A 77 7.66 -3.88 2.74
CA LEU A 77 7.83 -4.99 1.81
C LEU A 77 9.26 -5.53 1.81
N SER A 78 10.26 -4.63 1.76
CA SER A 78 11.67 -5.00 1.77
C SER A 78 12.06 -5.71 3.08
N ARG A 79 11.57 -5.24 4.22
CA ARG A 79 11.78 -5.88 5.52
C ARG A 79 11.15 -7.25 5.59
N TYR A 80 9.92 -7.41 5.10
CA TYR A 80 9.25 -8.71 5.04
C TYR A 80 10.04 -9.72 4.20
N ALA A 81 10.51 -9.32 3.02
CA ALA A 81 11.33 -10.17 2.16
C ALA A 81 12.63 -10.61 2.85
N GLN A 82 13.30 -9.70 3.57
CA GLN A 82 14.49 -10.02 4.35
C GLN A 82 14.20 -11.00 5.49
N THR A 83 13.10 -10.82 6.22
CA THR A 83 12.70 -11.73 7.30
C THR A 83 12.38 -13.13 6.78
N GLU A 84 11.71 -13.28 5.62
CA GLU A 84 11.47 -14.61 5.03
C GLU A 84 12.79 -15.33 4.69
N VAL A 85 13.76 -14.60 4.12
CA VAL A 85 15.09 -15.15 3.79
C VAL A 85 15.85 -15.55 5.07
N GLU A 86 15.84 -14.72 6.10
CA GLU A 86 16.47 -15.03 7.39
C GLU A 86 15.82 -16.24 8.07
N ASP A 87 14.49 -16.31 8.08
CA ASP A 87 13.75 -17.44 8.64
C ASP A 87 14.02 -18.73 7.86
N GLN A 88 14.13 -18.66 6.53
CA GLN A 88 14.47 -19.81 5.69
C GLN A 88 15.90 -20.27 5.92
N LYS A 89 16.86 -19.34 5.98
CA LYS A 89 18.26 -19.62 6.29
C LYS A 89 18.40 -20.31 7.65
N LYS A 90 17.70 -19.82 8.68
CA LYS A 90 17.69 -20.43 10.01
C LYS A 90 17.17 -21.87 9.99
N ARG A 91 16.07 -22.14 9.27
CA ARG A 91 15.55 -23.51 9.12
C ARG A 91 16.54 -24.44 8.41
N CYS A 92 17.25 -23.96 7.39
CA CYS A 92 18.29 -24.73 6.70
C CYS A 92 19.46 -25.05 7.64
N GLU A 93 19.93 -24.07 8.41
CA GLU A 93 21.00 -24.25 9.41
C GLU A 93 20.61 -25.28 10.49
N GLU A 94 19.38 -25.23 10.99
CA GLU A 94 18.84 -26.21 11.97
C GLU A 94 18.77 -27.64 11.40
N MET A 95 18.59 -27.78 10.08
CA MET A 95 18.56 -29.07 9.38
C MET A 95 19.95 -29.55 8.96
N GLY A 96 21.02 -28.78 9.21
CA GLY A 96 22.37 -29.08 8.76
C GLY A 96 22.56 -28.96 7.23
N ILE A 97 21.67 -28.22 6.56
CA ILE A 97 21.67 -28.01 5.11
C ILE A 97 22.20 -26.59 4.84
N LYS A 98 23.08 -26.45 3.83
CA LYS A 98 23.56 -25.13 3.40
C LYS A 98 22.43 -24.40 2.66
N TYR A 99 22.10 -23.18 3.09
CA TYR A 99 21.20 -22.32 2.35
C TYR A 99 21.87 -21.90 1.03
N GLU A 100 21.28 -22.28 -0.10
CA GLU A 100 21.63 -21.75 -1.42
C GLU A 100 20.66 -20.61 -1.70
N GLU A 101 21.17 -19.38 -1.80
CA GLU A 101 20.39 -18.28 -2.37
C GLU A 101 20.10 -18.67 -3.81
N GLU A 102 18.81 -18.87 -4.14
CA GLU A 102 18.39 -18.89 -5.53
C GLU A 102 18.76 -17.53 -6.12
N GLU A 103 19.91 -17.45 -6.78
CA GLU A 103 20.23 -16.32 -7.65
C GLU A 103 19.04 -16.16 -8.59
N GLU A 104 18.41 -14.98 -8.52
CA GLU A 104 17.35 -14.57 -9.42
C GLU A 104 17.70 -15.04 -10.84
N ASP A 105 16.88 -15.95 -11.37
CA ASP A 105 16.84 -16.26 -12.77
C ASP A 105 16.50 -14.96 -13.50
N LYS A 106 17.53 -14.22 -13.90
CA LYS A 106 17.46 -13.06 -14.77
C LYS A 106 17.07 -13.54 -16.15
N SER A 107 15.78 -13.85 -16.34
CA SER A 107 15.18 -14.03 -17.64
C SER A 107 13.78 -13.39 -17.69
N TYR A 108 13.74 -12.07 -17.54
CA TYR A 108 12.81 -11.30 -18.37
C TYR A 108 13.62 -10.76 -19.53
N ASP A 109 13.55 -11.49 -20.63
CA ASP A 109 14.01 -11.11 -21.96
C ASP A 109 13.63 -9.65 -22.25
N GLU A 110 14.65 -8.89 -22.62
CA GLU A 110 14.50 -7.79 -23.57
C GLU A 110 13.82 -8.38 -24.82
N GLN A 111 12.52 -8.17 -24.99
CA GLN A 111 11.94 -8.18 -26.32
C GLN A 111 11.92 -6.76 -26.85
N ASP A 112 12.97 -6.53 -27.64
CA ASP A 112 13.14 -5.51 -28.65
C ASP A 112 11.85 -5.11 -29.38
N GLU A 113 11.81 -3.82 -29.66
CA GLU A 113 11.13 -3.12 -30.75
C GLU A 113 10.48 -3.99 -31.85
N GLN A 114 9.16 -3.80 -32.04
CA GLN A 114 8.56 -3.60 -33.36
C GLN A 114 7.19 -2.91 -33.28
#